data_AF-G7H6X8-F1
#
_entry.id   AF-G7H6X8-F1
#
_cell.length_a   1.000
_cell.length_b   1.000
_cell.length_c   1.000
_cell.angle_alpha   90.00
_cell.angle_beta   90.00
_cell.angle_gamma   90.00
#
_symmetry.space_group_name_H-M   'P 1'
#
loop_
_entity.id
_entity.type
_entity.pdbx_description
1 polymer ?
#
loop_
_entity_poly.entity_id
_entity_poly.type
_entity_poly.pdbx_seq_one_letter_code
_entity_poly.pdbx_strand_id
1 'polypeptide(L)'
;MSVSRQGAKVYELLSDCIAARGFENDMYFPLGAVAMMGLPRLEGTVHVNMALALKFLQGYLFNPSDPSLALLAARKQVAASPIPDSVFSQAFKASRAVIRAASPLVGAALPAAPAPALPPRRRDAVDDTFLFQQGPAQGLGAVAFHDWRAVYAGFAHLPNVKVLLDQIDAFQVFLGTSPLDKTQMRDLDLLLVVGDLFTTIAYGDLILQQASIARTDDDLVDSIFEVLVGDVATHALTLANKPSLSTAQTRAAGAIIARPVFDTERSDRVWSQARATAGVYEMKP
;
A
#
# COMPACT_ATOMS: atom_id res chain seq x y z
N MET A 1 11.37 -6.51 1.28
CA MET A 1 10.98 -6.53 2.71
C MET A 1 9.48 -6.64 2.97
N SER A 2 8.58 -5.81 2.43
CA SER A 2 7.13 -6.01 2.68
C SER A 2 6.68 -7.38 2.18
N VAL A 3 7.11 -7.80 0.97
CA VAL A 3 6.81 -9.12 0.41
C VAL A 3 7.36 -10.26 1.27
N SER A 4 8.64 -10.20 1.68
CA SER A 4 9.23 -11.26 2.51
C SER A 4 8.59 -11.33 3.91
N ARG A 5 8.22 -10.20 4.52
CA ARG A 5 7.43 -10.17 5.76
C ARG A 5 6.05 -10.80 5.57
N GLN A 6 5.36 -10.47 4.48
CA GLN A 6 4.06 -11.06 4.16
C GLN A 6 4.17 -12.57 3.88
N GLY A 7 5.24 -13.01 3.21
CA GLY A 7 5.52 -14.43 3.02
C GLY A 7 5.68 -15.16 4.36
N ALA A 8 6.41 -14.58 5.31
CA ALA A 8 6.54 -15.15 6.65
C ALA A 8 5.18 -15.19 7.37
N LYS A 9 4.33 -14.17 7.20
CA LYS A 9 2.98 -14.15 7.76
C LYS A 9 2.08 -15.22 7.15
N VAL A 10 2.16 -15.43 5.83
CA VAL A 10 1.43 -16.52 5.16
C VAL A 10 1.84 -17.88 5.71
N TYR A 11 3.14 -18.10 5.96
CA TYR A 11 3.60 -19.33 6.60
C TYR A 11 3.01 -19.53 8.00
N GLU A 12 2.90 -18.47 8.79
CA GLU A 12 2.24 -18.52 10.11
C GLU A 12 0.75 -18.91 9.97
N LEU A 13 0.02 -18.28 9.06
CA LEU A 13 -1.39 -18.59 8.80
C LEU A 13 -1.59 -20.03 8.28
N LEU A 14 -0.68 -20.52 7.43
CA LEU A 14 -0.68 -21.91 7.00
C LEU A 14 -0.40 -22.85 8.17
N SER A 15 0.49 -22.48 9.09
CA SER A 15 0.79 -23.27 10.29
C SER A 15 -0.44 -23.44 11.17
N ASP A 16 -1.27 -22.40 11.32
CA ASP A 16 -2.53 -22.48 12.08
C ASP A 16 -3.54 -23.43 11.41
N CYS A 17 -3.54 -23.50 10.08
CA CYS A 17 -4.41 -24.39 9.30
C CYS A 17 -3.93 -25.85 9.30
N ILE A 18 -2.63 -26.09 9.15
CA ILE A 18 -2.02 -27.43 9.11
C ILE A 18 -1.95 -28.02 10.54
N ALA A 19 -1.79 -27.15 11.55
CA ALA A 19 -1.68 -27.49 12.96
C ALA A 19 -0.56 -28.50 13.24
N ALA A 20 -0.82 -29.51 14.08
CA ALA A 20 0.19 -30.47 14.56
C ALA A 20 0.92 -31.21 13.41
N ARG A 21 0.25 -31.43 12.28
CA ARG A 21 0.84 -32.10 11.12
C ARG A 21 1.99 -31.31 10.50
N GLY A 22 2.02 -29.99 10.72
CA GLY A 22 3.07 -29.10 10.21
C GLY A 22 4.41 -29.30 10.89
N PHE A 23 4.47 -30.08 11.98
CA PHE A 23 5.68 -30.42 12.71
C PHE A 23 6.20 -31.84 12.39
N GLU A 24 5.55 -32.57 11.50
CA GLU A 24 5.97 -33.91 11.10
C GLU A 24 7.21 -33.83 10.18
N ASN A 25 8.17 -34.75 10.38
CA ASN A 25 9.48 -34.72 9.72
C ASN A 25 9.46 -35.12 8.24
N ASP A 26 8.37 -35.73 7.77
CA ASP A 26 8.16 -36.14 6.38
C ASP A 26 7.55 -35.01 5.51
N MET A 27 7.32 -33.84 6.10
CA MET A 27 6.79 -32.67 5.41
C MET A 27 7.92 -31.68 5.07
N TYR A 28 7.79 -30.98 3.94
CA TYR A 28 8.66 -29.83 3.62
C TYR A 28 8.41 -28.64 4.57
N PHE A 29 7.22 -28.56 5.15
CA PHE A 29 6.73 -27.38 5.87
C PHE A 29 7.64 -26.92 7.04
N PRO A 30 8.14 -27.80 7.95
CA PRO A 30 9.09 -27.38 8.99
C PRO A 30 10.35 -26.70 8.45
N LEU A 31 10.92 -27.21 7.36
CA LEU A 31 12.11 -26.64 6.73
C LEU A 31 11.81 -25.24 6.18
N GLY A 32 10.68 -25.10 5.48
CA GLY A 32 10.20 -23.81 4.98
C GLY A 32 9.94 -22.82 6.12
N ALA A 33 9.27 -23.24 7.19
CA ALA A 33 8.93 -22.38 8.32
C ALA A 33 10.17 -21.79 9.00
N VAL A 34 11.21 -22.60 9.22
CA VAL A 34 12.49 -22.12 9.76
C VAL A 34 13.17 -21.14 8.81
N ALA A 35 13.21 -21.45 7.51
CA ALA A 35 13.82 -20.57 6.51
C ALA A 35 13.11 -19.20 6.44
N MET A 36 11.78 -19.19 6.45
CA MET A 36 10.96 -17.99 6.36
C MET A 36 11.15 -17.04 7.54
N MET A 37 11.54 -17.55 8.71
CA MET A 37 11.93 -16.71 9.84
C MET A 37 13.18 -15.86 9.50
N GLY A 38 14.13 -16.39 8.75
CA GLY A 38 15.38 -15.72 8.39
C GLY A 38 15.23 -14.71 7.26
N LEU A 39 14.48 -15.05 6.21
CA LEU A 39 14.50 -14.31 4.92
C LEU A 39 14.30 -12.78 5.04
N PRO A 40 13.29 -12.26 5.77
CA PRO A 40 13.13 -10.81 5.87
C PRO A 40 14.35 -10.12 6.49
N ARG A 41 15.07 -10.77 7.40
CA ARG A 41 16.20 -10.18 8.14
C ARG A 41 17.48 -10.15 7.32
N LEU A 42 17.56 -10.94 6.24
CA LEU A 42 18.71 -11.00 5.34
C LEU A 42 18.71 -9.90 4.28
N GLU A 43 17.55 -9.29 4.00
CA GLU A 43 17.40 -8.21 3.01
C GLU A 43 17.80 -6.81 3.57
N GLY A 44 18.44 -6.75 4.74
CA GLY A 44 18.72 -5.53 5.47
C GLY A 44 17.69 -5.25 6.58
N THR A 45 17.88 -4.18 7.35
CA THR A 45 16.93 -3.84 8.40
C THR A 45 15.66 -3.24 7.80
N VAL A 46 14.50 -3.69 8.27
CA VAL A 46 13.18 -3.20 7.83
C VAL A 46 13.13 -1.67 7.82
N HIS A 47 13.66 -1.05 8.87
CA HIS A 47 13.70 0.39 9.05
C HIS A 47 14.48 1.12 7.95
N VAL A 48 15.63 0.60 7.53
CA VAL A 48 16.46 1.23 6.47
C VAL A 48 15.76 1.13 5.12
N ASN A 49 15.22 -0.05 4.80
CA ASN A 49 14.48 -0.25 3.56
C ASN A 49 13.20 0.57 3.51
N MET A 50 12.53 0.74 4.65
CA MET A 50 11.33 1.57 4.72
C MET A 50 11.66 3.07 4.59
N ALA A 51 12.76 3.53 5.18
CA ALA A 51 13.23 4.89 4.98
C ALA A 51 13.58 5.18 3.51
N LEU A 52 14.09 4.19 2.77
CA LEU A 52 14.30 4.31 1.33
C LEU A 52 12.97 4.39 0.57
N ALA A 53 11.98 3.55 0.91
CA ALA A 53 10.65 3.59 0.31
C ALA A 53 9.97 4.95 0.49
N LEU A 54 10.07 5.54 1.69
CA LEU A 54 9.50 6.86 1.97
C LEU A 54 10.06 8.00 1.11
N LYS A 55 11.23 7.84 0.48
CA LYS A 55 11.74 8.83 -0.49
C LYS A 55 10.86 8.94 -1.73
N PHE A 56 10.09 7.90 -2.06
CA PHE A 56 9.17 7.88 -3.19
C PHE A 56 7.76 8.37 -2.83
N LEU A 57 7.42 8.42 -1.54
CA LEU A 57 6.07 8.77 -1.05
C LEU A 57 5.55 10.05 -1.69
N GLN A 58 6.36 11.11 -1.70
CA GLN A 58 5.94 12.40 -2.24
C GLN A 58 5.71 12.33 -3.76
N GLY A 59 6.64 11.74 -4.50
CA GLY A 59 6.54 11.63 -5.96
C GLY A 59 5.39 10.74 -6.42
N TYR A 60 5.09 9.68 -5.65
CA TYR A 60 4.00 8.76 -5.94
C TYR A 60 2.63 9.37 -5.56
N LEU A 61 2.43 9.76 -4.29
CA LEU A 61 1.12 10.19 -3.80
C LEU A 61 0.74 11.63 -4.18
N PHE A 62 1.68 12.48 -4.57
CA PHE A 62 1.41 13.90 -4.86
C PHE A 62 1.95 14.32 -6.23
N ASN A 63 1.76 13.48 -7.25
CA ASN A 63 2.09 13.79 -8.63
C ASN A 63 1.36 15.08 -9.08
N PRO A 64 1.99 16.00 -9.86
CA PRO A 64 1.38 17.23 -10.40
C PRO A 64 -0.05 17.14 -10.96
N SER A 65 -0.46 15.97 -11.47
CA SER A 65 -1.82 15.73 -11.97
C SER A 65 -2.85 15.39 -10.86
N ASP A 66 -2.40 15.18 -9.63
CA ASP A 66 -3.25 14.76 -8.52
C ASP A 66 -4.05 15.96 -7.95
N PRO A 67 -5.39 15.89 -7.92
CA PRO A 67 -6.23 16.96 -7.41
C PRO A 67 -6.05 17.24 -5.91
N SER A 68 -5.50 16.29 -5.14
CA SER A 68 -5.12 16.49 -3.74
C SER A 68 -4.00 17.52 -3.54
N LEU A 69 -3.27 17.89 -4.59
CA LEU A 69 -2.32 19.01 -4.54
C LEU A 69 -3.01 20.35 -4.24
N ALA A 70 -4.28 20.51 -4.64
CA ALA A 70 -5.08 21.68 -4.27
C ALA A 70 -5.25 21.77 -2.74
N LEU A 71 -5.30 20.63 -2.04
CA LEU A 71 -5.36 20.57 -0.57
C LEU A 71 -4.06 21.08 0.07
N LEU A 72 -2.92 20.66 -0.47
CA LEU A 72 -1.59 21.13 -0.06
C LEU A 72 -1.38 22.62 -0.37
N ALA A 73 -1.91 23.11 -1.50
CA ALA A 73 -1.85 24.52 -1.90
C ALA A 73 -2.75 25.40 -1.01
N ALA A 74 -3.99 24.98 -0.74
CA ALA A 74 -4.90 25.66 0.18
C ALA A 74 -4.32 25.73 1.60
N ARG A 75 -3.58 24.70 2.03
CA ARG A 75 -2.84 24.72 3.28
C ARG A 75 -1.76 25.79 3.35
N LYS A 76 -0.99 26.07 2.28
CA LYS A 76 0.00 27.17 2.32
C LYS A 76 -0.66 28.52 2.63
N GLN A 77 -1.94 28.68 2.26
CA GLN A 77 -2.75 29.85 2.61
C GLN A 77 -3.33 29.76 4.04
N VAL A 78 -3.79 28.60 4.49
CA VAL A 78 -4.38 28.40 5.83
C VAL A 78 -3.34 28.36 6.95
N ALA A 79 -2.14 27.83 6.73
CA ALA A 79 -1.03 27.86 7.69
C ALA A 79 -0.57 29.29 8.03
N ALA A 80 -0.98 30.29 7.25
CA ALA A 80 -0.81 31.71 7.54
C ALA A 80 -1.93 32.31 8.43
N SER A 81 -2.94 31.53 8.85
CA SER A 81 -4.06 32.01 9.66
C SER A 81 -4.32 31.16 10.92
N PRO A 82 -4.64 31.78 12.07
CA PRO A 82 -4.86 31.09 13.34
C PRO A 82 -6.34 30.70 13.46
N ILE A 83 -6.73 29.49 13.05
CA ILE A 83 -8.14 29.05 13.13
C ILE A 83 -8.26 27.75 13.95
N PRO A 84 -9.23 27.64 14.89
CA PRO A 84 -9.37 26.52 15.82
C PRO A 84 -9.93 25.20 15.23
N ASP A 85 -9.66 24.11 15.95
CA ASP A 85 -9.82 22.68 15.57
C ASP A 85 -11.23 22.22 15.15
N SER A 86 -12.29 22.94 15.49
CA SER A 86 -13.68 22.53 15.18
C SER A 86 -14.03 22.70 13.69
N VAL A 87 -13.39 23.64 13.00
CA VAL A 87 -13.57 23.91 11.56
C VAL A 87 -13.04 22.76 10.69
N PHE A 88 -12.02 22.05 11.17
CA PHE A 88 -11.37 20.98 10.42
C PHE A 88 -12.28 19.76 10.16
N SER A 89 -13.26 19.49 11.03
CA SER A 89 -14.17 18.34 10.89
C SER A 89 -15.15 18.47 9.71
N GLN A 90 -15.68 19.68 9.48
CA GLN A 90 -16.54 19.97 8.33
C GLN A 90 -15.71 20.19 7.05
N ALA A 91 -14.54 20.82 7.18
CA ALA A 91 -13.58 20.93 6.09
C ALA A 91 -13.12 19.55 5.60
N PHE A 92 -13.08 18.51 6.44
CA PHE A 92 -12.70 17.14 6.08
C PHE A 92 -13.69 16.45 5.11
N LYS A 93 -14.99 16.60 5.34
CA LYS A 93 -16.01 16.07 4.41
C LYS A 93 -16.06 16.88 3.12
N ALA A 94 -15.91 18.20 3.23
CA ALA A 94 -15.84 19.10 2.08
C ALA A 94 -14.57 18.85 1.24
N SER A 95 -13.41 18.61 1.86
CA SER A 95 -12.15 18.33 1.16
C SER A 95 -12.17 16.99 0.43
N ARG A 96 -12.81 15.94 0.95
CA ARG A 96 -13.00 14.69 0.19
C ARG A 96 -13.83 14.89 -1.09
N ALA A 97 -14.88 15.71 -1.03
CA ALA A 97 -15.68 16.07 -2.19
C ALA A 97 -14.93 17.02 -3.15
N VAL A 98 -14.14 17.96 -2.62
CA VAL A 98 -13.31 18.89 -3.39
C VAL A 98 -12.13 18.18 -4.06
N ILE A 99 -11.46 17.21 -3.42
CA ILE A 99 -10.44 16.35 -4.04
C ILE A 99 -11.04 15.55 -5.21
N ARG A 100 -12.28 15.06 -5.06
CA ARG A 100 -13.00 14.36 -6.13
C ARG A 100 -13.47 15.29 -7.27
N ALA A 101 -13.57 16.59 -7.03
CA ALA A 101 -14.14 17.57 -7.97
C ALA A 101 -13.11 18.58 -8.53
N ALA A 102 -11.89 18.64 -8.00
CA ALA A 102 -10.89 19.63 -8.39
C ALA A 102 -10.11 19.21 -9.64
N SER A 103 -9.91 20.15 -10.57
CA SER A 103 -8.88 20.09 -11.61
C SER A 103 -7.54 20.61 -11.06
N PRO A 104 -6.39 20.14 -11.58
CA PRO A 104 -5.09 20.30 -10.94
C PRO A 104 -4.63 21.77 -10.94
N LEU A 105 -4.23 22.28 -9.77
CA LEU A 105 -3.65 23.62 -9.62
C LEU A 105 -2.27 23.54 -8.94
N VAL A 106 -1.33 24.22 -9.61
CA VAL A 106 0.14 24.09 -9.62
C VAL A 106 0.85 24.65 -8.39
N GLY A 107 2.04 24.10 -8.05
CA GLY A 107 2.95 24.75 -7.11
C GLY A 107 4.33 24.12 -6.84
N ALA A 108 4.92 23.37 -7.78
CA ALA A 108 6.35 23.03 -7.97
C ALA A 108 6.39 21.79 -8.89
N ALA A 109 6.26 22.03 -10.20
CA ALA A 109 6.16 20.98 -11.18
C ALA A 109 7.47 20.18 -11.27
N LEU A 110 7.52 19.04 -10.60
CA LEU A 110 8.23 17.90 -11.21
C LEU A 110 7.46 17.63 -12.52
N PRO A 111 8.09 17.60 -13.69
CA PRO A 111 7.37 17.27 -14.91
C PRO A 111 6.70 15.92 -14.69
N ALA A 112 5.37 15.85 -14.82
CA ALA A 112 4.66 14.59 -14.88
C ALA A 112 5.20 13.89 -16.13
N ALA A 113 6.15 12.96 -15.93
CA ALA A 113 6.61 12.13 -17.03
C ALA A 113 5.38 11.39 -17.57
N PRO A 114 5.23 11.29 -18.90
CA PRO A 114 4.19 10.44 -19.46
C PRO A 114 4.28 9.09 -18.78
N ALA A 115 3.13 8.58 -18.30
CA ALA A 115 3.08 7.28 -17.63
C ALA A 115 3.87 6.28 -18.48
N PRO A 116 4.96 5.70 -17.96
CA PRO A 116 5.75 4.77 -18.75
C PRO A 116 4.83 3.65 -19.20
N ALA A 117 4.86 3.31 -20.49
CA ALA A 117 4.12 2.17 -20.99
C ALA A 117 4.53 0.93 -20.18
N LEU A 118 3.55 0.13 -19.76
CA LEU A 118 3.81 -1.12 -19.06
C LEU A 118 4.86 -1.92 -19.86
N PRO A 119 6.00 -2.29 -19.24
CA PRO A 119 7.03 -3.03 -19.95
C PRO A 119 6.45 -4.39 -20.37
N PRO A 120 6.85 -4.91 -21.56
CA PRO A 120 6.36 -6.20 -22.03
C PRO A 120 6.76 -7.29 -21.04
N ARG A 121 5.85 -8.25 -20.80
CA ARG A 121 6.13 -9.39 -19.93
C ARG A 121 7.29 -10.20 -20.49
N ARG A 122 8.40 -10.24 -19.76
CA ARG A 122 9.56 -11.08 -20.08
C ARG A 122 9.36 -12.49 -19.52
N ARG A 123 9.53 -13.49 -20.38
CA ARG A 123 9.50 -14.93 -20.05
C ARG A 123 10.65 -15.70 -20.68
N ASP A 124 11.53 -14.96 -21.34
CA ASP A 124 12.76 -15.43 -21.94
C ASP A 124 13.74 -15.87 -20.85
N ALA A 125 14.41 -17.01 -21.08
CA ALA A 125 15.44 -17.55 -20.19
C ALA A 125 16.78 -16.83 -20.43
N VAL A 126 16.79 -15.52 -20.23
CA VAL A 126 18.00 -14.69 -20.36
C VAL A 126 18.29 -13.99 -19.04
N ASP A 127 19.56 -13.64 -18.86
CA ASP A 127 20.02 -12.96 -17.66
C ASP A 127 19.39 -11.55 -17.53
N ASP A 128 18.93 -11.21 -16.34
CA ASP A 128 18.54 -9.85 -16.00
C ASP A 128 19.77 -9.12 -15.47
N THR A 129 20.63 -8.70 -16.40
CA THR A 129 21.91 -8.05 -16.07
C THR A 129 21.74 -6.81 -15.21
N PHE A 130 20.55 -6.18 -15.24
CA PHE A 130 20.23 -5.03 -14.38
C PHE A 130 20.30 -5.39 -12.90
N LEU A 131 19.93 -6.61 -12.51
CA LEU A 131 20.01 -7.08 -11.12
C LEU A 131 21.42 -6.92 -10.54
N PHE A 132 22.45 -7.19 -11.36
CA PHE A 132 23.87 -7.11 -10.99
C PHE A 132 24.51 -5.75 -11.31
N GLN A 133 23.88 -4.95 -12.16
CA GLN A 133 24.36 -3.65 -12.64
C GLN A 133 23.48 -2.49 -12.16
N GLN A 134 23.01 -2.57 -10.92
CA GLN A 134 22.23 -1.50 -10.32
C GLN A 134 23.10 -0.23 -10.19
N GLY A 135 22.61 0.88 -10.74
CA GLY A 135 23.25 2.18 -10.60
C GLY A 135 23.23 2.68 -9.14
N PRO A 136 23.94 3.78 -8.83
CA PRO A 136 23.92 4.38 -7.51
C PRO A 136 22.49 4.80 -7.09
N ALA A 137 22.10 4.53 -5.85
CA ALA A 137 20.78 4.86 -5.29
C ALA A 137 20.60 6.37 -4.96
N GLN A 138 21.15 7.24 -5.80
CA GLN A 138 21.00 8.69 -5.71
C GLN A 138 19.84 9.16 -6.61
N GLY A 139 19.16 10.24 -6.23
CA GLY A 139 18.08 10.81 -7.05
C GLY A 139 16.74 10.06 -7.02
N LEU A 140 16.54 9.10 -6.11
CA LEU A 140 15.30 8.32 -6.01
C LEU A 140 14.03 9.18 -5.86
N GLY A 141 14.13 10.35 -5.21
CA GLY A 141 13.00 11.28 -5.08
C GLY A 141 12.61 12.00 -6.37
N ALA A 142 13.42 11.91 -7.44
CA ALA A 142 13.11 12.46 -8.77
C ALA A 142 12.50 11.41 -9.71
N VAL A 143 12.28 10.18 -9.24
CA VAL A 143 11.59 9.15 -10.02
C VAL A 143 10.15 9.59 -10.25
N ALA A 144 9.76 9.66 -11.51
CA ALA A 144 8.39 9.92 -11.91
C ALA A 144 7.59 8.62 -11.90
N PHE A 145 6.36 8.70 -11.40
CA PHE A 145 5.40 7.60 -11.37
C PHE A 145 4.27 7.84 -12.35
N HIS A 146 3.62 6.76 -12.80
CA HIS A 146 2.36 6.87 -13.53
C HIS A 146 1.25 7.44 -12.64
N ASP A 147 0.09 7.68 -13.24
CA ASP A 147 -1.10 8.07 -12.49
C ASP A 147 -1.69 6.86 -11.77
N TRP A 148 -1.25 6.63 -10.54
CA TRP A 148 -1.76 5.57 -9.67
C TRP A 148 -3.27 5.71 -9.44
N ARG A 149 -3.81 6.94 -9.40
CA ARG A 149 -5.23 7.18 -9.12
C ARG A 149 -6.08 6.67 -10.28
N ALA A 150 -5.61 6.84 -11.52
CA ALA A 150 -6.27 6.27 -12.69
C ALA A 150 -6.34 4.74 -12.63
N VAL A 151 -5.31 4.07 -12.10
CA VAL A 151 -5.32 2.61 -11.92
C VAL A 151 -6.41 2.18 -10.94
N TYR A 152 -6.45 2.77 -9.74
CA TYR A 152 -7.50 2.46 -8.76
C TYR A 152 -8.90 2.83 -9.27
N ALA A 153 -9.05 3.95 -9.97
CA ALA A 153 -10.32 4.37 -10.55
C ALA A 153 -10.82 3.39 -11.62
N GLY A 154 -9.91 2.79 -12.40
CA GLY A 154 -10.24 1.77 -13.40
C GLY A 154 -10.84 0.48 -12.81
N PHE A 155 -10.63 0.24 -11.52
CA PHE A 155 -11.15 -0.91 -10.78
C PHE A 155 -12.19 -0.52 -9.71
N ALA A 156 -12.68 0.72 -9.73
CA ALA A 156 -13.60 1.22 -8.70
C ALA A 156 -15.00 0.58 -8.73
N HIS A 157 -15.30 -0.27 -9.73
CA HIS A 157 -16.47 -1.14 -9.72
C HIS A 157 -16.37 -2.23 -8.65
N LEU A 158 -15.16 -2.56 -8.19
CA LEU A 158 -14.91 -3.51 -7.11
C LEU A 158 -15.04 -2.81 -5.74
N PRO A 159 -15.93 -3.28 -4.84
CA PRO A 159 -16.20 -2.63 -3.57
C PRO A 159 -14.96 -2.39 -2.70
N ASN A 160 -14.06 -3.37 -2.55
CA ASN A 160 -12.88 -3.21 -1.69
C ASN A 160 -11.81 -2.33 -2.31
N VAL A 161 -11.67 -2.33 -3.64
CA VAL A 161 -10.79 -1.36 -4.34
C VAL A 161 -11.26 0.07 -4.07
N LYS A 162 -12.58 0.30 -4.15
CA LYS A 162 -13.16 1.60 -3.83
C LYS A 162 -12.91 2.01 -2.38
N VAL A 163 -13.06 1.09 -1.43
CA VAL A 163 -12.75 1.36 -0.01
C VAL A 163 -11.28 1.71 0.18
N LEU A 164 -10.37 0.95 -0.44
CA LEU A 164 -8.94 1.24 -0.36
C LEU A 164 -8.62 2.62 -0.96
N LEU A 165 -9.24 3.00 -2.08
CA LEU A 165 -9.12 4.34 -2.64
C LEU A 165 -9.60 5.43 -1.65
N ASP A 166 -10.71 5.20 -0.95
CA ASP A 166 -11.19 6.09 0.11
C ASP A 166 -10.17 6.19 1.27
N GLN A 167 -9.49 5.10 1.63
CA GLN A 167 -8.41 5.10 2.64
C GLN A 167 -7.17 5.84 2.17
N ILE A 168 -6.79 5.70 0.90
CA ILE A 168 -5.67 6.43 0.28
C ILE A 168 -5.95 7.94 0.32
N ASP A 169 -7.17 8.36 -0.04
CA ASP A 169 -7.59 9.76 0.04
C ASP A 169 -7.44 10.29 1.49
N ALA A 170 -7.84 9.51 2.49
CA ALA A 170 -7.69 9.88 3.90
C ALA A 170 -6.20 9.94 4.32
N PHE A 171 -5.36 9.05 3.79
CA PHE A 171 -3.93 9.06 4.05
C PHE A 171 -3.23 10.28 3.42
N GLN A 172 -3.62 10.67 2.20
CA GLN A 172 -3.17 11.93 1.59
C GLN A 172 -3.55 13.13 2.45
N VAL A 173 -4.77 13.15 3.00
CA VAL A 173 -5.20 14.21 3.92
C VAL A 173 -4.34 14.20 5.19
N PHE A 174 -4.10 13.04 5.82
CA PHE A 174 -3.23 12.94 7.00
C PHE A 174 -1.84 13.55 6.74
N LEU A 175 -1.18 13.16 5.65
CA LEU A 175 0.12 13.69 5.25
C LEU A 175 0.06 15.18 4.91
N GLY A 176 -1.03 15.61 4.28
CA GLY A 176 -1.23 16.95 3.76
C GLY A 176 -1.61 17.99 4.81
N THR A 177 -2.46 17.66 5.78
CA THR A 177 -2.98 18.60 6.79
C THR A 177 -2.24 18.53 8.12
N SER A 178 -1.59 17.41 8.42
CA SER A 178 -1.00 17.15 9.74
C SER A 178 0.38 16.47 9.61
N PRO A 179 1.34 17.09 8.92
CA PRO A 179 2.59 16.45 8.58
C PRO A 179 3.40 16.18 9.84
N LEU A 180 4.30 15.21 9.71
CA LEU A 180 5.22 14.89 10.79
C LEU A 180 6.22 16.02 11.01
N ASP A 181 6.46 16.39 12.26
CA ASP A 181 7.49 17.36 12.62
C ASP A 181 8.90 16.74 12.57
N LYS A 182 9.94 17.57 12.77
CA LYS A 182 11.35 17.11 12.70
C LYS A 182 11.69 16.02 13.71
N THR A 183 11.03 16.01 14.87
CA THR A 183 11.24 15.01 15.92
C THR A 183 10.56 13.70 15.53
N GLN A 184 9.32 13.77 15.05
CA GLN A 184 8.55 12.65 14.51
C GLN A 184 9.23 12.03 13.28
N MET A 185 9.87 12.83 12.43
CA MET A 185 10.67 12.33 11.30
C MET A 185 11.97 11.61 11.71
N ARG A 186 12.35 11.66 12.98
CA ARG A 186 13.48 10.88 13.54
C ARG A 186 13.01 9.63 14.28
N ASP A 187 11.70 9.49 14.50
CA ASP A 187 11.07 8.33 15.13
C ASP A 187 10.96 7.20 14.08
N LEU A 188 11.90 6.25 14.13
CA LEU A 188 11.96 5.13 13.20
C LEU A 188 10.72 4.24 13.27
N ASP A 189 10.11 4.09 14.45
CA ASP A 189 8.94 3.25 14.65
C ASP A 189 7.68 3.90 14.09
N LEU A 190 7.59 5.23 14.13
CA LEU A 190 6.53 5.99 13.46
C LEU A 190 6.68 5.91 11.95
N LEU A 191 7.89 6.15 11.44
CA LEU A 191 8.18 6.07 10.00
C LEU A 191 7.95 4.67 9.44
N LEU A 192 8.21 3.63 10.22
CA LEU A 192 7.93 2.26 9.83
C LEU A 192 6.44 2.06 9.51
N VAL A 193 5.54 2.57 10.34
CA VAL A 193 4.09 2.42 10.13
C VAL A 193 3.60 3.25 8.94
N VAL A 194 4.12 4.48 8.77
CA VAL A 194 3.81 5.31 7.59
C VAL A 194 4.27 4.62 6.31
N GLY A 195 5.43 3.97 6.35
CA GLY A 195 5.95 3.21 5.24
C GLY A 195 5.19 1.91 4.97
N ASP A 196 4.72 1.20 6.00
CA ASP A 196 3.84 0.04 5.83
C ASP A 196 2.53 0.44 5.13
N LEU A 197 1.92 1.59 5.51
CA LEU A 197 0.77 2.18 4.79
C LEU A 197 1.11 2.48 3.32
N PHE A 198 2.20 3.22 3.09
CA PHE A 198 2.61 3.61 1.74
C PHE A 198 2.90 2.40 0.84
N THR A 199 3.67 1.44 1.33
CA THR A 199 4.04 0.27 0.53
C THR A 199 2.83 -0.59 0.23
N THR A 200 1.89 -0.75 1.16
CA THR A 200 0.63 -1.47 0.90
C THR A 200 -0.16 -0.82 -0.24
N ILE A 201 -0.23 0.51 -0.28
CA ILE A 201 -0.87 1.27 -1.36
C ILE A 201 -0.15 1.09 -2.71
N ALA A 202 1.18 1.17 -2.70
CA ALA A 202 1.98 0.96 -3.92
C ALA A 202 1.86 -0.48 -4.44
N TYR A 203 1.81 -1.48 -3.55
CA TYR A 203 1.56 -2.87 -3.96
C TYR A 203 0.14 -3.07 -4.48
N GLY A 204 -0.88 -2.42 -3.92
CA GLY A 204 -2.24 -2.47 -4.45
C GLY A 204 -2.30 -1.99 -5.91
N ASP A 205 -1.63 -0.89 -6.23
CA ASP A 205 -1.51 -0.38 -7.60
C ASP A 205 -0.84 -1.42 -8.54
N LEU A 206 0.29 -1.99 -8.11
CA LEU A 206 0.98 -3.04 -8.88
C LEU A 206 0.11 -4.29 -9.08
N ILE A 207 -0.69 -4.67 -8.08
CA ILE A 207 -1.61 -5.81 -8.16
C ILE A 207 -2.69 -5.56 -9.21
N LEU A 208 -3.28 -4.36 -9.28
CA LEU A 208 -4.30 -4.02 -10.29
C LEU A 208 -3.73 -4.00 -11.72
N GLN A 209 -2.51 -3.44 -11.87
CA GLN A 209 -1.80 -3.49 -13.15
C GLN A 209 -1.53 -4.94 -13.57
N GLN A 210 -1.06 -5.77 -12.64
CA GLN A 210 -0.82 -7.19 -12.90
C GLN A 210 -2.11 -7.96 -13.19
N ALA A 211 -3.22 -7.63 -12.52
CA ALA A 211 -4.53 -8.21 -12.78
C ALA A 211 -4.99 -7.93 -14.22
N SER A 212 -4.74 -6.72 -14.73
CA SER A 212 -5.01 -6.36 -16.13
C SER A 212 -4.18 -7.19 -17.11
N ILE A 213 -2.89 -7.39 -16.81
CA ILE A 213 -1.97 -8.18 -17.65
C ILE A 213 -2.37 -9.67 -17.65
N ALA A 214 -2.69 -10.21 -16.48
CA ALA A 214 -3.04 -11.61 -16.30
C ALA A 214 -4.50 -11.92 -16.66
N ARG A 215 -5.34 -10.88 -16.85
CA ARG A 215 -6.80 -10.98 -16.98
C ARG A 215 -7.41 -11.77 -15.83
N THR A 216 -7.00 -11.39 -14.62
CA THR A 216 -7.48 -12.02 -13.38
C THR A 216 -8.96 -11.72 -13.18
N ASP A 217 -9.70 -12.71 -12.68
CA ASP A 217 -11.11 -12.58 -12.37
C ASP A 217 -11.38 -11.54 -11.26
N ASP A 218 -12.46 -10.78 -11.43
CA ASP A 218 -12.85 -9.70 -10.51
C ASP A 218 -13.12 -10.20 -9.09
N ASP A 219 -13.66 -11.41 -8.91
CA ASP A 219 -13.91 -11.96 -7.57
C ASP A 219 -12.59 -12.16 -6.82
N LEU A 220 -11.56 -12.66 -7.49
CA LEU A 220 -10.24 -12.87 -6.89
C LEU A 220 -9.55 -11.53 -6.59
N VAL A 221 -9.65 -10.56 -7.50
CA VAL A 221 -9.09 -9.22 -7.29
C VAL A 221 -9.75 -8.58 -6.07
N ASP A 222 -11.08 -8.58 -6.00
CA ASP A 222 -11.80 -7.93 -4.90
C ASP A 222 -11.57 -8.65 -3.55
N SER A 223 -11.39 -9.98 -3.55
CA SER A 223 -10.96 -10.74 -2.36
C SER A 223 -9.54 -10.41 -1.90
N ILE A 224 -8.58 -10.15 -2.80
CA ILE A 224 -7.25 -9.67 -2.42
C ILE A 224 -7.37 -8.28 -1.77
N PHE A 225 -8.21 -7.42 -2.33
CA PHE A 225 -8.40 -6.07 -1.79
C PHE A 225 -9.18 -6.05 -0.48
N GLU A 226 -10.02 -7.05 -0.21
CA GLU A 226 -10.62 -7.27 1.10
C GLU A 226 -9.54 -7.39 2.19
N VAL A 227 -8.47 -8.17 1.92
CA VAL A 227 -7.32 -8.32 2.81
C VAL A 227 -6.54 -7.01 2.93
N LEU A 228 -6.24 -6.34 1.81
CA LEU A 228 -5.47 -5.09 1.82
C LEU A 228 -6.17 -3.95 2.58
N VAL A 229 -7.51 -3.85 2.50
CA VAL A 229 -8.29 -2.88 3.29
C VAL A 229 -8.11 -3.15 4.79
N GLY A 230 -8.12 -4.43 5.19
CA GLY A 230 -7.87 -4.85 6.58
C GLY A 230 -6.45 -4.51 7.05
N ASP A 231 -5.45 -4.73 6.19
CA ASP A 231 -4.04 -4.40 6.48
C ASP A 231 -3.85 -2.89 6.66
N VAL A 232 -4.39 -2.08 5.75
CA VAL A 232 -4.36 -0.61 5.87
C VAL A 232 -5.07 -0.14 7.13
N ALA A 233 -6.21 -0.72 7.48
CA ALA A 233 -6.90 -0.40 8.73
C ALA A 233 -6.06 -0.75 9.97
N THR A 234 -5.35 -1.87 9.95
CA THR A 234 -4.45 -2.32 11.03
C THR A 234 -3.26 -1.37 11.20
N HIS A 235 -2.62 -0.99 10.10
CA HIS A 235 -1.53 -0.01 10.12
C HIS A 235 -2.03 1.37 10.56
N ALA A 236 -3.19 1.81 10.10
CA ALA A 236 -3.80 3.08 10.51
C ALA A 236 -4.15 3.11 12.01
N LEU A 237 -4.66 1.99 12.56
CA LEU A 237 -4.87 1.86 13.99
C LEU A 237 -3.56 1.92 14.77
N THR A 238 -2.53 1.23 14.29
CA THR A 238 -1.18 1.29 14.89
C THR A 238 -0.65 2.73 14.88
N LEU A 239 -0.82 3.43 13.76
CA LEU A 239 -0.44 4.83 13.60
C LEU A 239 -1.17 5.73 14.59
N ALA A 240 -2.50 5.61 14.68
CA ALA A 240 -3.33 6.41 15.59
C ALA A 240 -2.95 6.24 17.07
N ASN A 241 -2.39 5.08 17.43
CA ASN A 241 -1.93 4.78 18.79
C ASN A 241 -0.46 5.17 19.06
N LYS A 242 0.25 5.78 18.10
CA LYS A 242 1.62 6.23 18.34
C LYS A 242 1.64 7.40 19.34
N PRO A 243 2.39 7.29 20.46
CA PRO A 243 2.41 8.30 21.51
C PRO A 243 3.04 9.63 21.07
N SER A 244 3.84 9.60 20.00
CA SER A 244 4.47 10.79 19.42
C SER A 244 3.49 11.65 18.62
N LEU A 245 2.27 11.19 18.31
CA LEU A 245 1.28 11.96 17.55
C LEU A 245 0.49 12.95 18.41
N SER A 246 0.21 14.12 17.82
CA SER A 246 -0.74 15.07 18.37
C SER A 246 -2.19 14.57 18.23
N THR A 247 -3.11 15.15 19.02
CA THR A 247 -4.56 14.82 18.94
C THR A 247 -5.14 15.00 17.54
N ALA A 248 -4.69 16.02 16.80
CA ALA A 248 -5.11 16.25 15.41
C ALA A 248 -4.61 15.12 14.48
N GLN A 249 -3.34 14.72 14.63
CA GLN A 249 -2.74 13.62 13.86
C GLN A 249 -3.40 12.28 14.19
N THR A 250 -3.69 11.97 15.46
CA THR A 250 -4.42 10.77 15.86
C THR A 250 -5.80 10.70 15.22
N ARG A 251 -6.53 11.83 15.20
CA ARG A 251 -7.85 11.90 14.54
C ARG A 251 -7.75 11.67 13.03
N ALA A 252 -6.77 12.29 12.39
CA ALA A 252 -6.55 12.13 10.95
C ALA A 252 -6.11 10.70 10.60
N ALA A 253 -5.24 10.07 11.40
CA ALA A 253 -4.87 8.66 11.25
C ALA A 253 -6.08 7.73 11.44
N GLY A 254 -6.94 8.02 12.43
CA GLY A 254 -8.19 7.28 12.65
C GLY A 254 -9.17 7.36 11.46
N ALA A 255 -9.13 8.43 10.66
CA ALA A 255 -9.98 8.58 9.48
C ALA A 255 -9.59 7.65 8.30
N ILE A 256 -8.40 7.04 8.36
CA ILE A 256 -7.92 6.03 7.39
C ILE A 256 -8.55 4.65 7.71
N ILE A 257 -9.00 4.43 8.94
CA ILE A 257 -9.56 3.14 9.37
C ILE A 257 -10.91 2.93 8.68
N ALA A 258 -11.03 1.83 7.94
CA ALA A 258 -12.26 1.38 7.30
C ALA A 258 -12.41 -0.13 7.49
N ARG A 259 -13.65 -0.64 7.34
CA ARG A 259 -13.90 -2.08 7.31
C ARG A 259 -13.96 -2.55 5.86
N PRO A 260 -13.42 -3.75 5.55
CA PRO A 260 -13.62 -4.35 4.25
C PRO A 260 -15.10 -4.67 3.99
N VAL A 261 -15.47 -4.72 2.71
CA VAL A 261 -16.79 -5.13 2.24
C VAL A 261 -16.78 -6.64 2.05
N PHE A 262 -17.33 -7.33 3.04
CA PHE A 262 -17.52 -8.78 2.99
C PHE A 262 -18.66 -9.15 2.05
N ASP A 263 -18.40 -10.10 1.16
CA ASP A 263 -19.38 -10.70 0.27
C ASP A 263 -19.25 -12.22 0.40
N THR A 264 -20.31 -12.85 0.93
CA THR A 264 -20.33 -14.30 1.15
C THR A 264 -20.34 -15.07 -0.16
N GLU A 265 -21.08 -14.62 -1.17
CA GLU A 265 -21.19 -15.33 -2.44
C GLU A 265 -19.87 -15.26 -3.23
N ARG A 266 -19.22 -14.08 -3.25
CA ARG A 266 -17.87 -13.93 -3.80
C ARG A 266 -16.89 -14.88 -3.10
N SER A 267 -16.93 -14.90 -1.77
CA SER A 267 -16.07 -15.76 -0.95
C SER A 267 -16.27 -17.24 -1.28
N ASP A 268 -17.52 -17.68 -1.40
CA ASP A 268 -17.85 -19.07 -1.75
C ASP A 268 -17.39 -19.44 -3.17
N ARG A 269 -17.50 -18.53 -4.14
CA ARG A 269 -17.01 -18.73 -5.52
C ARG A 269 -15.49 -18.87 -5.55
N VAL A 270 -14.76 -17.93 -4.94
CA VAL A 270 -13.29 -17.97 -4.86
C VAL A 270 -12.81 -19.22 -4.13
N TRP A 271 -13.47 -19.57 -3.01
CA TRP A 271 -13.16 -20.78 -2.27
C TRP A 271 -13.39 -22.05 -3.08
N SER A 272 -14.51 -22.13 -3.81
CA SER A 272 -14.83 -23.28 -4.66
C SER A 272 -13.80 -23.46 -5.78
N GLN A 273 -13.36 -22.36 -6.41
CA GLN A 273 -12.29 -22.39 -7.42
C GLN A 273 -10.97 -22.89 -6.84
N ALA A 274 -10.57 -22.39 -5.66
CA ALA A 274 -9.35 -22.83 -4.99
C ALA A 274 -9.43 -24.32 -4.63
N ARG A 275 -10.56 -24.77 -4.07
CA ARG A 275 -10.77 -26.17 -3.68
C ARG A 275 -10.78 -27.11 -4.88
N ALA A 276 -11.23 -26.67 -6.04
CA ALA A 276 -11.19 -27.46 -7.27
C ALA A 276 -9.76 -27.83 -7.73
N THR A 277 -8.73 -27.12 -7.27
CA THR A 277 -7.32 -27.46 -7.55
C THR A 277 -6.74 -28.51 -6.62
N ALA A 278 -7.45 -28.91 -5.57
CA ALA A 278 -6.98 -29.90 -4.62
C ALA A 278 -6.76 -31.26 -5.31
N GLY A 279 -5.57 -31.84 -5.15
CA GLY A 279 -5.20 -33.12 -5.76
C GLY A 279 -4.85 -33.05 -7.26
N VAL A 280 -4.80 -31.86 -7.86
CA VAL A 280 -4.46 -31.68 -9.29
C VAL A 280 -2.94 -31.57 -9.52
N TYR A 281 -2.18 -31.18 -8.49
CA TYR A 281 -0.72 -31.10 -8.57
C TYR A 281 -0.08 -32.45 -8.23
N GLU A 282 0.56 -33.06 -9.23
CA GLU A 282 1.49 -34.17 -9.05
C GLU A 282 2.93 -33.65 -9.22
N MET A 283 3.80 -33.92 -8.24
CA MET A 283 5.24 -33.66 -8.41
C MET A 283 5.74 -34.53 -9.56
N LYS A 284 6.52 -33.96 -10.49
CA LYS A 284 7.25 -34.79 -11.46
C LYS A 284 8.17 -35.72 -10.67
N PRO A 285 8.03 -37.05 -10.82
CA PRO A 285 8.88 -38.02 -10.14
C PRO A 285 10.34 -37.91 -10.59
#